data_AF-C4WIX7-F1
#
_entry.id   AF-C4WIX7-F1
#
_cell.length_a   1.000
_cell.length_b   1.000
_cell.length_c   1.000
_cell.angle_alpha   90.00
_cell.angle_beta   90.00
_cell.angle_gamma   90.00
#
_symmetry.space_group_name_H-M   'P 1'
#
loop_
_entity.id
_entity.type
_entity.pdbx_description
1 polymer ?
#
loop_
_entity_poly.entity_id
_entity_poly.type
_entity_poly.pdbx_seq_one_letter_code
_entity_poly.pdbx_strand_id
1 'polypeptide(L)'
;MPSSDAYPDSEERRLFYVALTRARRSVAIFTVQGQVSSFVDELVVSGSLTITDVDGKAIEEERCPACKNGVILWKPGRYGDFQSCSNFKVCSYKPKVGRPKTGGGRQRTFKSSGGM
;
A
#
# COMPACT_ATOMS: atom_id res chain seq x y z
N MET A 1 2.37 -38.41 -16.51
CA MET A 1 1.98 -36.98 -16.49
C MET A 1 3.16 -36.19 -15.96
N PRO A 2 3.56 -35.06 -16.56
CA PRO A 2 4.65 -34.27 -16.00
C PRO A 2 4.21 -33.74 -14.63
N SER A 3 5.09 -33.89 -13.65
CA SER A 3 4.86 -33.59 -12.24
C SER A 3 4.53 -32.11 -12.04
N SER A 4 3.55 -31.82 -11.17
CA SER A 4 3.28 -30.45 -10.73
C SER A 4 4.56 -29.81 -10.20
N ASP A 5 4.87 -28.61 -10.68
CA ASP A 5 6.06 -27.87 -10.25
C ASP A 5 5.95 -27.60 -8.74
N ALA A 6 6.97 -27.97 -7.96
CA ALA A 6 6.91 -27.94 -6.49
C ALA A 6 6.95 -26.53 -5.87
N TYR A 7 7.01 -25.49 -6.70
CA TYR A 7 7.11 -24.10 -6.28
C TYR A 7 5.72 -23.49 -6.00
N PRO A 8 5.55 -22.71 -4.92
CA PRO A 8 4.25 -22.09 -4.59
C PRO A 8 3.70 -21.26 -5.76
N ASP A 9 2.42 -21.50 -6.06
CA ASP A 9 1.65 -20.77 -7.07
C ASP A 9 2.32 -20.77 -8.45
N SER A 10 3.00 -21.87 -8.80
CA SER A 10 3.85 -21.98 -10.01
C SER A 10 3.09 -21.70 -11.31
N GLU A 11 1.84 -22.16 -11.43
CA GLU A 11 1.00 -21.88 -12.60
C GLU A 11 0.61 -20.40 -12.69
N GLU A 12 0.22 -19.79 -11.57
CA GLU A 12 -0.16 -18.37 -11.51
C GLU A 12 1.05 -17.46 -11.82
N ARG A 13 2.24 -17.83 -11.34
CA ARG A 13 3.50 -17.14 -11.69
C ARG A 13 3.81 -17.23 -13.18
N ARG A 14 3.58 -18.39 -13.80
CA ARG A 14 3.76 -18.55 -15.25
C ARG A 14 2.79 -17.66 -16.01
N LEU A 15 1.53 -17.57 -15.58
CA LEU A 15 0.55 -16.66 -16.17
C LEU A 15 0.97 -15.19 -16.02
N PHE A 16 1.45 -14.81 -14.84
CA PHE A 16 1.94 -13.46 -14.56
C PHE A 16 3.16 -13.10 -15.43
N TYR A 17 4.15 -14.00 -15.54
CA TYR A 17 5.31 -13.83 -16.40
C TYR A 17 4.92 -13.71 -17.89
N VAL A 18 4.03 -14.58 -18.38
CA VAL A 18 3.54 -14.52 -19.75
C VAL A 18 2.84 -13.18 -20.02
N ALA A 19 2.03 -12.68 -19.08
CA ALA A 19 1.37 -11.37 -19.22
C ALA A 19 2.39 -10.23 -19.31
N LEU A 20 3.42 -10.23 -18.46
CA LEU A 20 4.48 -9.21 -18.45
C LEU A 20 5.29 -9.21 -19.75
N THR A 21 5.73 -10.39 -20.19
CA THR A 21 6.60 -10.55 -21.36
C THR A 21 5.88 -10.42 -22.70
N ARG A 22 4.55 -10.54 -22.74
CA ARG A 22 3.76 -10.35 -23.96
C ARG A 22 3.54 -8.87 -24.30
N ALA A 23 3.71 -7.96 -23.35
CA ALA A 23 3.69 -6.53 -23.60
C ALA A 23 5.01 -6.05 -24.20
N ARG A 24 4.95 -5.25 -25.28
CA ARG A 24 6.15 -4.84 -26.05
C ARG A 24 6.81 -3.54 -25.62
N ARG A 25 6.10 -2.67 -24.87
CA ARG A 25 6.56 -1.29 -24.62
C ARG A 25 6.50 -0.87 -23.16
N SER A 26 5.40 -1.17 -22.48
CA SER A 26 5.19 -0.85 -21.07
C SER A 26 4.10 -1.74 -20.50
N VAL A 27 4.21 -2.09 -19.22
CA VAL A 27 3.16 -2.77 -18.47
C VAL A 27 2.74 -1.86 -17.32
N ALA A 28 1.42 -1.71 -17.16
CA ALA A 28 0.83 -1.11 -15.97
C ALA A 28 0.09 -2.22 -15.20
N ILE A 29 0.33 -2.30 -13.91
CA ILE A 29 -0.34 -3.23 -13.00
C ILE A 29 -1.20 -2.40 -12.07
N PHE A 30 -2.46 -2.77 -11.93
CA PHE A 30 -3.38 -2.12 -11.01
C PHE A 30 -3.65 -3.05 -9.82
N THR A 31 -3.50 -2.52 -8.61
CA THR A 31 -3.79 -3.23 -7.37
C THR A 31 -4.68 -2.37 -6.48
N VAL A 32 -5.42 -3.02 -5.59
CA VAL A 32 -6.20 -2.31 -4.58
C VAL A 32 -5.30 -2.07 -3.37
N GLN A 33 -5.29 -0.84 -2.87
CA GLN A 33 -4.58 -0.49 -1.64
C GLN A 33 -5.02 -1.43 -0.51
N GLY A 34 -4.07 -2.05 0.20
CA GLY A 34 -4.43 -3.07 1.19
C GLY A 34 -4.38 -4.52 0.72
N GLN A 35 -4.47 -4.76 -0.58
CA GLN A 35 -4.59 -6.08 -1.19
C GLN A 35 -3.70 -6.19 -2.44
N VAL A 36 -2.39 -6.19 -2.20
CA VAL A 36 -1.39 -6.45 -3.23
C VAL A 36 -1.12 -7.95 -3.34
N SER A 37 -0.86 -8.43 -4.56
CA SER A 37 -0.43 -9.81 -4.80
C SER A 37 1.00 -10.02 -4.31
N SER A 38 1.32 -11.22 -3.81
CA SER A 38 2.67 -11.62 -3.40
C SER A 38 3.73 -11.39 -4.48
N PHE A 39 3.37 -11.54 -5.76
CA PHE A 39 4.29 -11.33 -6.89
C PHE A 39 4.66 -9.85 -7.07
N VAL A 40 3.69 -8.95 -6.93
CA VAL A 40 3.93 -7.50 -7.00
C VAL A 40 4.81 -7.06 -5.83
N ASP A 41 4.54 -7.65 -4.67
CA ASP A 41 5.24 -7.36 -3.43
C ASP A 41 6.71 -7.82 -3.47
N GLU A 42 7.00 -8.96 -4.09
CA GLU A 42 8.37 -9.40 -4.42
C GLU A 42 9.08 -8.42 -5.37
N LEU A 43 8.37 -7.93 -6.39
CA LEU A 43 8.93 -6.96 -7.34
C LEU A 43 9.24 -5.61 -6.68
N VAL A 44 8.39 -5.15 -5.75
CA VAL A 44 8.65 -3.93 -4.96
C VAL A 44 9.86 -4.12 -4.04
N VAL A 45 9.97 -5.26 -3.35
CA VAL A 45 11.14 -5.57 -2.50
C VAL A 45 12.43 -5.67 -3.31
N SER A 46 12.36 -6.20 -4.53
CA SER A 46 13.52 -6.25 -5.45
C SER A 46 13.94 -4.87 -5.97
N GLY A 47 13.15 -3.81 -5.73
CA GLY A 47 13.40 -2.46 -6.23
C GLY A 47 13.02 -2.25 -7.69
N SER A 48 12.32 -3.21 -8.31
CA SER A 48 11.96 -3.16 -9.74
C SER A 48 10.67 -2.39 -10.01
N LEU A 49 9.82 -2.22 -9.00
CA LEU A 49 8.54 -1.49 -9.10
C LEU A 49 8.38 -0.50 -7.96
N THR A 50 7.79 0.66 -8.27
CA THR A 50 7.33 1.64 -7.28
C THR A 50 5.81 1.71 -7.38
N ILE A 51 5.12 1.58 -6.24
CA ILE A 51 3.66 1.72 -6.19
C ILE A 51 3.33 3.20 -6.24
N THR A 52 2.59 3.61 -7.25
CA THR A 52 2.09 4.97 -7.42
C THR A 52 0.57 5.01 -7.33
N ASP A 53 0.03 6.04 -6.70
CA ASP A 53 -1.39 6.35 -6.77
C ASP A 53 -1.81 6.73 -8.21
N VAL A 54 -3.12 6.81 -8.46
CA VAL A 54 -3.68 7.36 -9.71
C VAL A 54 -3.22 8.79 -9.98
N ASP A 55 -2.90 9.55 -8.94
CA ASP A 55 -2.32 10.90 -9.03
C ASP A 55 -0.79 10.90 -9.25
N GLY A 56 -0.15 9.73 -9.40
CA GLY A 56 1.29 9.58 -9.62
C GLY A 56 2.16 9.79 -8.37
N LYS A 57 1.56 9.91 -7.18
CA LYS A 57 2.31 9.99 -5.91
C LYS A 57 2.78 8.62 -5.49
N ALA A 58 4.06 8.49 -5.13
CA ALA A 58 4.58 7.26 -4.56
C ALA A 58 3.88 6.98 -3.22
N ILE A 59 3.24 5.82 -3.11
CA ILE A 59 2.63 5.35 -1.87
C ILE A 59 3.57 4.32 -1.26
N GLU A 60 4.00 4.57 -0.03
CA GLU A 60 4.75 3.60 0.75
C GLU A 60 3.76 2.80 1.61
N GLU A 61 3.46 1.58 1.18
CA GLU A 61 2.63 0.65 1.95
C GLU A 61 3.50 -0.19 2.89
N GLU A 62 3.45 0.11 4.19
CA GLU A 62 4.18 -0.67 5.19
C GLU A 62 3.47 -2.02 5.41
N ARG A 63 4.19 -3.14 5.23
CA ARG A 63 3.64 -4.48 5.49
C ARG A 63 3.34 -4.67 6.97
N CYS A 64 2.24 -5.36 7.25
CA CYS A 64 1.87 -5.75 8.60
C CYS A 64 2.86 -6.82 9.12
N PRO A 65 3.59 -6.55 10.22
CA PRO A 65 4.57 -7.51 10.74
C PRO A 65 3.94 -8.78 11.31
N ALA A 66 2.64 -8.75 11.63
CA ALA A 66 1.95 -9.91 12.20
C ALA A 66 1.51 -10.93 11.14
N CYS A 67 0.92 -10.49 10.03
CA CYS A 67 0.40 -11.39 9.01
C CYS A 67 1.23 -11.46 7.72
N LYS A 68 2.16 -10.52 7.51
CA LYS A 68 3.03 -10.39 6.31
C LYS A 68 2.31 -10.27 4.95
N ASN A 69 1.01 -10.50 4.91
CA ASN A 69 0.16 -10.48 3.71
C ASN A 69 -0.69 -9.21 3.61
N GLY A 70 -0.95 -8.55 4.74
CA GLY A 70 -1.68 -7.28 4.78
C GLY A 70 -0.73 -6.10 4.94
N VAL A 71 -1.21 -4.90 4.67
CA VAL A 71 -0.47 -3.64 4.88
C VAL A 71 -1.13 -2.82 5.98
N ILE A 72 -0.36 -1.93 6.59
CA ILE A 72 -0.81 -1.02 7.64
C ILE A 72 -1.45 0.21 6.99
N LEU A 73 -2.74 0.40 7.25
CA LEU A 73 -3.52 1.50 6.70
C LEU A 73 -3.99 2.43 7.81
N TRP A 74 -4.02 3.73 7.50
CA TRP A 74 -4.68 4.74 8.32
C TRP A 74 -6.19 4.64 8.12
N LYS A 75 -6.93 4.46 9.21
CA LYS A 75 -8.40 4.43 9.21
C LYS A 75 -8.93 5.47 10.20
N PRO A 76 -9.99 6.21 9.83
CA PRO A 76 -10.66 7.12 10.76
C PRO A 76 -11.41 6.31 11.83
N GLY A 77 -11.30 6.74 13.08
CA GLY A 77 -11.98 6.12 14.22
C GLY A 77 -12.62 7.14 15.15
N ARG A 78 -13.46 6.66 16.07
CA ARG A 78 -14.18 7.50 17.06
C ARG A 78 -13.24 8.38 17.90
N TYR A 79 -12.00 7.93 18.13
CA TYR A 79 -11.00 8.61 18.96
C TYR A 79 -9.90 9.29 18.14
N GLY A 80 -10.07 9.40 16.82
CA GLY A 80 -9.06 9.88 15.87
C GLY A 80 -8.60 8.77 14.91
N ASP A 81 -7.75 9.17 13.97
CA ASP A 81 -7.18 8.27 12.99
C ASP A 81 -6.25 7.26 13.66
N PHE A 82 -6.42 5.99 13.33
CA PHE A 82 -5.62 4.90 13.86
C PHE A 82 -5.06 4.03 12.73
N GLN A 83 -3.91 3.44 12.98
CA GLN A 83 -3.33 2.46 12.06
C GLN A 83 -3.89 1.06 12.35
N SER A 84 -4.25 0.34 11.30
CA SER A 84 -4.67 -1.06 11.42
C SER A 84 -4.32 -1.85 10.16
N CYS A 85 -4.16 -3.17 10.31
CA CYS A 85 -3.98 -4.06 9.19
C CYS A 85 -5.16 -3.96 8.21
N SER A 86 -4.88 -3.99 6.90
CA SER A 86 -5.88 -4.05 5.82
C SER A 86 -6.79 -5.28 6.00
N ASN A 87 -6.20 -6.43 6.31
CA ASN A 87 -6.89 -7.71 6.55
C ASN A 87 -7.54 -7.84 7.96
N PHE A 88 -8.15 -6.76 8.44
CA PHE A 88 -8.87 -6.74 9.72
C PHE A 88 -10.02 -7.76 9.68
N LYS A 89 -10.20 -8.53 10.76
CA LYS A 89 -10.96 -9.81 10.93
C LYS A 89 -10.06 -11.05 10.93
N VAL A 90 -9.08 -11.14 10.04
CA VAL A 90 -8.09 -12.25 10.03
C VAL A 90 -6.84 -11.86 10.81
N CYS A 91 -6.43 -10.59 10.71
CA CYS A 91 -5.32 -10.02 11.47
C CYS A 91 -5.80 -8.81 12.28
N SER A 92 -5.75 -8.93 13.61
CA SER A 92 -6.13 -7.85 14.54
C SER A 92 -4.95 -6.99 15.00
N TYR A 93 -3.85 -7.00 14.25
CA TYR A 93 -2.66 -6.24 14.58
C TYR A 93 -2.92 -4.73 14.51
N LYS A 94 -2.49 -4.03 15.57
CA LYS A 94 -2.59 -2.57 15.72
C LYS A 94 -1.22 -2.06 16.16
N PRO A 95 -0.54 -1.26 15.32
CA PRO A 95 0.65 -0.54 15.76
C PRO A 95 0.33 0.35 16.96
N LYS A 96 1.25 0.44 17.93
CA LYS A 96 1.13 1.40 19.05
C LYS A 96 1.50 2.83 18.66
N VAL A 97 1.85 3.06 17.40
CA VAL A 97 2.29 4.36 16.90
C VAL A 97 1.06 5.25 16.74
N GLY A 98 0.72 5.98 17.80
CA GLY A 98 -0.14 7.15 17.69
C GLY A 98 0.57 8.17 16.80
N ARG A 99 -0.15 8.74 15.82
CA ARG A 99 0.37 9.84 15.01
C ARG A 99 0.96 10.91 15.97
N PRO A 100 2.21 11.36 15.82
CA PRO A 100 2.58 12.62 16.44
C PRO A 100 1.60 13.65 15.91
N LYS A 101 0.98 14.42 16.79
CA LYS A 101 0.06 15.48 16.40
C LYS A 101 0.84 16.49 15.55
N THR A 102 0.80 16.35 14.23
CA THR A 102 1.16 17.45 13.34
C THR A 102 0.12 18.52 13.58
N GLY A 103 0.46 19.48 14.43
CA GLY A 103 -0.35 20.64 14.71
C GLY A 103 -0.62 21.37 13.40
N GLY A 104 -1.84 21.22 12.88
CA GLY A 104 -2.38 22.09 11.85
C GLY A 104 -2.44 23.50 12.44
N GLY A 105 -1.49 24.34 12.04
CA GLY A 105 -1.44 25.75 12.39
C GLY A 105 -2.77 26.41 12.02
N ARG A 106 -3.37 27.07 13.01
CA ARG A 106 -4.40 28.09 12.80
C ARG A 106 -3.84 29.07 11.77
N GLN A 107 -4.45 29.15 10.60
CA GLN A 107 -4.38 30.37 9.79
C GLN A 107 -4.95 31.49 10.68
N ARG A 108 -4.05 32.27 11.31
CA ARG A 108 -4.43 33.56 11.87
C ARG A 108 -4.73 34.43 10.66
N THR A 109 -6.00 34.67 10.41
CA THR A 109 -6.45 35.76 9.56
C THR A 109 -5.90 37.05 10.15
N PHE A 110 -4.83 37.58 9.54
CA PHE A 110 -4.40 38.96 9.79
C PHE A 110 -5.43 39.86 9.13
N LYS A 111 -6.46 40.23 9.89
CA LYS A 111 -7.39 41.30 9.54
C LYS A 111 -6.64 42.62 9.76
N SER A 112 -5.99 43.15 8.73
CA SER A 112 -5.44 44.50 8.75
C SER A 112 -6.59 45.51 8.64
N SER A 113 -6.98 46.03 9.79
CA SER A 113 -7.78 47.25 9.94
C SER A 113 -6.87 48.48 9.81
N GLY A 114 -7.32 49.49 9.04
CA GLY A 114 -6.77 50.85 8.99
C GLY A 114 -6.61 51.31 7.53
N GLY A 115 -7.28 52.34 7.02
CA GLY A 115 -7.90 53.49 7.67
C GLY A 115 -7.02 54.72 7.45
N MET A 116 -7.17 55.35 6.27
CA MET A 116 -6.98 56.77 5.89
C MET A 116 -6.76 56.88 4.39
#